data_AF-A0A0F9AZA6-F1
#
_entry.id   AF-A0A0F9AZA6-F1
#
_cell.length_a   1.000
_cell.length_b   1.000
_cell.length_c   1.000
_cell.angle_alpha   90.00
_cell.angle_beta   90.00
_cell.angle_gamma   90.00
#
_symmetry.space_group_name_H-M   'P 1'
#
loop_
_entity.id
_entity.type
_entity.pdbx_description
1 polymer ?
#
loop_
_entity_poly.entity_id
_entity_poly.type
_entity_poly.pdbx_seq_one_letter_code
_entity_poly.pdbx_strand_id
1 'polypeptide(L)'
;MTPRSATARKLTEIPDGIVRGADCSPNCAECPFSTKDGKPTKPVPGEGPEKPAWIVLGEGPGRTEIMLGRPFVGPSGQLFERVLAANQVERENIWVTNSTLCIPMGRKKTDTELVKAREACRPRLEAELARFPGIPILALGGVATNALLGDEFKISQIASSLQDVDVDGSGERPI
;
A
#
# COMPACT_ATOMS: atom_id res chain seq x y z
N MET A 1 -4.94 -5.14 -36.57
CA MET A 1 -5.29 -5.60 -35.20
C MET A 1 -5.84 -4.41 -34.46
N THR A 2 -7.14 -4.41 -34.16
CA THR A 2 -7.79 -3.36 -33.37
C THR A 2 -7.31 -3.43 -31.92
N PRO A 3 -6.97 -2.30 -31.26
CA PRO A 3 -6.70 -2.32 -29.84
C PRO A 3 -7.98 -2.78 -29.14
N ARG A 4 -7.88 -3.84 -28.32
CA ARG A 4 -8.97 -4.21 -27.42
C ARG A 4 -9.24 -2.99 -26.55
N SER A 5 -10.41 -2.39 -26.74
CA SER A 5 -10.96 -1.39 -25.83
C SER A 5 -10.96 -2.01 -24.44
N ALA A 6 -10.03 -1.59 -23.59
CA ALA A 6 -10.10 -1.85 -22.16
C ALA A 6 -11.38 -1.15 -21.68
N THR A 7 -12.45 -1.92 -21.56
CA THR A 7 -13.68 -1.44 -20.92
C THR A 7 -13.25 -0.98 -19.54
N ALA A 8 -13.53 0.27 -19.17
CA ALA A 8 -13.22 0.80 -17.85
C ALA A 8 -13.93 -0.08 -16.81
N ARG A 9 -13.21 -1.06 -16.28
CA ARG A 9 -13.75 -2.03 -15.33
C ARG A 9 -13.98 -1.30 -14.02
N LYS A 10 -15.11 -1.52 -13.38
CA LYS A 10 -15.41 -0.83 -12.13
C LYS A 10 -14.41 -1.29 -11.08
N LEU A 11 -13.58 -0.38 -10.58
CA LEU A 11 -12.66 -0.55 -9.45
C LEU A 11 -13.35 -0.97 -8.14
N THR A 12 -14.66 -1.19 -8.15
CA THR A 12 -15.46 -1.62 -7.00
C THR A 12 -15.50 -3.15 -6.83
N GLU A 13 -15.20 -3.93 -7.87
CA GLU A 13 -15.31 -5.41 -7.83
C GLU A 13 -13.92 -6.05 -7.76
N ILE A 14 -13.75 -7.03 -6.87
CA ILE A 14 -12.52 -7.83 -6.77
C ILE A 14 -12.60 -8.94 -7.83
N PRO A 15 -11.70 -8.97 -8.83
CA PRO A 15 -11.67 -10.03 -9.83
C PRO A 15 -11.29 -11.40 -9.25
N ASP A 16 -11.65 -12.48 -9.97
CA ASP A 16 -11.18 -13.83 -9.67
C ASP A 16 -9.63 -13.89 -9.68
N GLY A 17 -9.06 -14.70 -8.79
CA GLY A 17 -7.61 -14.86 -8.68
C GLY A 17 -6.89 -13.75 -7.88
N ILE A 18 -7.62 -12.72 -7.42
CA ILE A 18 -7.09 -11.73 -6.49
C ILE A 18 -7.21 -12.23 -5.07
N VAL A 19 -6.06 -12.35 -4.39
CA VAL A 19 -5.97 -12.68 -2.97
C VAL A 19 -5.74 -11.42 -2.14
N ARG A 20 -5.97 -11.52 -0.82
CA ARG A 20 -5.81 -10.39 0.11
C ARG A 20 -4.65 -10.59 1.09
N GLY A 21 -4.10 -9.47 1.55
CA GLY A 21 -3.19 -9.42 2.68
C GLY A 21 -3.90 -9.58 4.01
N ALA A 22 -3.11 -9.65 5.09
CA ALA A 22 -3.64 -9.58 6.45
C ALA A 22 -4.33 -8.23 6.69
N ASP A 23 -5.37 -8.23 7.52
CA ASP A 23 -6.17 -7.04 7.86
C ASP A 23 -5.72 -6.36 9.16
N CYS A 24 -4.74 -6.93 9.85
CA CYS A 24 -4.25 -6.49 11.14
C CYS A 24 -2.75 -6.77 11.30
N SER A 25 -2.12 -6.04 12.23
CA SER A 25 -0.74 -6.24 12.66
C SER A 25 -0.72 -6.74 14.10
N PRO A 26 0.31 -7.52 14.53
CA PRO A 26 0.49 -7.90 15.93
C PRO A 26 0.43 -6.70 16.90
N ASN A 27 0.91 -5.53 16.46
CA ASN A 27 0.97 -4.31 17.29
C ASN A 27 -0.26 -3.39 17.10
N CYS A 28 -1.36 -3.89 16.51
CA CYS A 28 -2.51 -3.05 16.18
C CYS A 28 -3.16 -2.40 17.43
N ALA A 29 -3.12 -3.06 18.59
CA ALA A 29 -3.65 -2.52 19.83
C ALA A 29 -3.00 -1.18 20.26
N GLU A 30 -1.75 -0.94 19.86
CA GLU A 30 -0.98 0.27 20.19
C GLU A 30 -1.07 1.35 19.10
N CYS A 31 -1.69 1.03 17.96
CA CYS A 31 -1.79 1.92 16.81
C CYS A 31 -2.77 3.07 17.09
N PRO A 32 -2.40 4.35 16.84
CA PRO A 32 -3.30 5.49 17.04
C PRO A 32 -4.51 5.51 16.08
N PHE A 33 -4.50 4.63 15.07
CA PHE A 33 -5.55 4.50 14.06
C PHE A 33 -6.37 3.22 14.19
N SER A 34 -6.08 2.35 15.17
CA SER A 34 -6.83 1.10 15.36
C SER A 34 -8.28 1.35 15.76
N THR A 35 -8.54 2.44 16.47
CA THR A 35 -9.89 2.83 16.90
C THR A 35 -10.18 4.31 16.64
N LYS A 36 -11.48 4.62 16.56
CA LYS A 36 -12.04 5.97 16.56
C LYS A 36 -13.30 5.96 17.42
N ASP A 37 -13.40 6.86 18.39
CA ASP A 37 -14.57 6.97 19.29
C ASP A 37 -14.93 5.62 19.96
N GLY A 38 -13.90 4.86 20.36
CA GLY A 38 -14.05 3.54 20.97
C GLY A 38 -14.44 2.41 20.01
N LYS A 39 -14.50 2.66 18.71
CA LYS A 39 -14.86 1.66 17.68
C LYS A 39 -13.66 1.31 16.80
N PRO A 40 -13.49 0.05 16.38
CA PRO A 40 -12.44 -0.32 15.43
C PRO A 40 -12.54 0.46 14.12
N THR A 41 -11.40 0.93 13.63
CA THR A 41 -11.29 1.50 12.28
C THR A 41 -11.27 0.37 11.26
N LYS A 42 -12.01 0.52 10.16
CA LYS A 42 -12.05 -0.47 9.08
C LYS A 42 -10.70 -0.50 8.34
N PRO A 43 -9.97 -1.63 8.33
CA PRO A 43 -8.73 -1.75 7.56
C PRO A 43 -9.02 -1.88 6.06
N VAL A 44 -8.02 -1.53 5.25
CA VAL A 44 -7.99 -1.80 3.81
C VAL A 44 -6.76 -2.65 3.51
N PRO A 45 -6.87 -3.99 3.58
CA PRO A 45 -5.77 -4.90 3.28
C PRO A 45 -5.29 -4.74 1.84
N GLY A 46 -4.01 -5.06 1.63
CA GLY A 46 -3.45 -5.22 0.30
C GLY A 46 -4.20 -6.27 -0.52
N GLU A 47 -4.10 -6.16 -1.84
CA GLU A 47 -4.70 -7.11 -2.78
C GLU A 47 -3.81 -7.28 -4.03
N GLY A 48 -3.88 -8.45 -4.65
CA GLY A 48 -3.17 -8.75 -5.90
C GLY A 48 -3.18 -10.26 -6.20
N PRO A 49 -2.53 -10.70 -7.28
CA PRO A 49 -2.37 -12.12 -7.58
C PRO A 49 -1.37 -12.77 -6.60
N GLU A 50 -1.35 -14.10 -6.53
CA GLU A 50 -0.35 -14.83 -5.73
C GLU A 50 1.10 -14.66 -6.24
N LYS A 51 1.25 -14.29 -7.52
CA LYS A 51 2.54 -14.09 -8.18
C LYS A 51 2.54 -12.73 -8.89
N PRO A 52 2.63 -11.62 -8.15
CA PRO A 52 2.63 -10.29 -8.73
C PRO A 52 3.93 -10.04 -9.50
N ALA A 53 3.84 -9.32 -10.61
CA ALA A 53 5.01 -8.90 -11.38
C ALA A 53 5.80 -7.80 -10.65
N TRP A 54 5.09 -6.96 -9.87
CA TRP A 54 5.64 -5.90 -9.03
C TRP A 54 4.60 -5.45 -8.00
N ILE A 55 5.05 -4.68 -7.02
CA ILE A 55 4.27 -4.21 -5.87
C ILE A 55 4.12 -2.69 -5.92
N VAL A 56 2.96 -2.18 -5.53
CA VAL A 56 2.70 -0.76 -5.28
C VAL A 56 2.50 -0.56 -3.80
N LEU A 57 3.23 0.39 -3.21
CA LEU A 57 3.11 0.76 -1.81
C LEU A 57 2.69 2.23 -1.69
N GLY A 58 1.54 2.47 -1.06
CA GLY A 58 1.07 3.81 -0.68
C GLY A 58 1.20 4.08 0.82
N GLU A 59 0.82 5.29 1.23
CA GLU A 59 0.84 5.70 2.64
C GLU A 59 -0.22 4.97 3.50
N GLY A 60 -1.47 5.00 3.04
CA GLY A 60 -2.64 4.53 3.77
C GLY A 60 -3.93 4.80 3.00
N PRO A 61 -5.05 4.15 3.37
CA PRO A 61 -6.28 4.26 2.60
C PRO A 61 -6.93 5.64 2.72
N GLY A 62 -7.45 6.12 1.59
CA GLY A 62 -8.33 7.28 1.54
C GLY A 62 -9.79 6.92 1.83
N ARG A 63 -10.67 7.93 1.76
CA ARG A 63 -12.10 7.76 2.03
C ARG A 63 -12.75 6.73 1.10
N THR A 64 -12.43 6.77 -0.19
CA THR A 64 -13.01 5.86 -1.19
C THR A 64 -12.55 4.42 -0.95
N GLU A 65 -11.26 4.24 -0.64
CA GLU A 65 -10.65 2.96 -0.30
C GLU A 65 -11.32 2.34 0.92
N ILE A 66 -11.58 3.13 1.98
CA ILE A 66 -12.25 2.66 3.20
C ILE A 66 -13.69 2.22 2.89
N MET A 67 -14.43 3.01 2.12
CA MET A 67 -15.82 2.70 1.75
C MET A 67 -15.89 1.40 0.93
N LEU A 68 -15.05 1.27 -0.08
CA LEU A 68 -15.02 0.12 -0.99
C LEU A 68 -14.27 -1.08 -0.43
N GLY A 69 -13.42 -0.87 0.58
CA GLY A 69 -12.54 -1.90 1.14
C GLY A 69 -11.49 -2.38 0.15
N ARG A 70 -11.00 -1.54 -0.76
CA ARG A 70 -9.95 -1.85 -1.76
C ARG A 70 -8.89 -0.75 -1.78
N PRO A 71 -7.59 -1.06 -1.90
CA PRO A 71 -6.53 -0.06 -1.94
C PRO A 71 -6.49 0.65 -3.31
N PHE A 72 -6.09 1.93 -3.35
CA PHE A 72 -5.88 2.69 -4.61
C PHE A 72 -7.07 2.65 -5.59
N VAL A 73 -8.27 3.01 -5.10
CA VAL A 73 -9.50 3.09 -5.93
C VAL A 73 -10.15 4.49 -5.89
N GLY A 74 -9.60 5.41 -5.10
CA GLY A 74 -9.96 6.82 -5.06
C GLY A 74 -9.32 7.64 -6.20
N PRO A 75 -9.29 8.98 -6.10
CA PRO A 75 -8.79 9.85 -7.16
C PRO A 75 -7.35 9.56 -7.59
N SER A 76 -6.44 9.34 -6.62
CA SER A 76 -5.05 8.95 -6.92
C SER A 76 -4.98 7.56 -7.56
N GLY A 77 -5.86 6.64 -7.15
CA GLY A 77 -6.03 5.33 -7.78
C GLY A 77 -6.46 5.45 -9.24
N GLN A 78 -7.42 6.31 -9.56
CA GLN A 78 -7.86 6.54 -10.95
C GLN A 78 -6.77 7.18 -11.81
N LEU A 79 -5.91 8.02 -11.24
CA LEU A 79 -4.72 8.49 -11.95
C LEU A 79 -3.75 7.33 -12.19
N PHE A 80 -3.48 6.52 -11.17
CA PHE A 80 -2.61 5.35 -11.28
C PHE A 80 -3.12 4.36 -12.34
N GLU A 81 -4.41 4.05 -12.38
CA GLU A 81 -5.03 3.23 -13.43
C GLU A 81 -4.82 3.77 -14.84
N ARG A 82 -4.93 5.09 -15.02
CA ARG A 82 -4.65 5.72 -16.32
C ARG A 82 -3.19 5.56 -16.72
N VAL A 83 -2.26 5.63 -15.76
CA VAL A 83 -0.84 5.38 -16.00
C VAL A 83 -0.60 3.90 -16.35
N LEU A 84 -1.19 2.96 -15.63
CA LEU A 84 -1.12 1.53 -15.95
C LEU A 84 -1.63 1.25 -17.37
N ALA A 85 -2.82 1.75 -17.70
CA ALA A 85 -3.45 1.57 -19.01
C ALA A 85 -2.59 2.18 -20.14
N ALA A 86 -2.02 3.36 -19.94
CA ALA A 86 -1.12 3.99 -20.92
C ALA A 86 0.15 3.16 -21.19
N ASN A 87 0.58 2.36 -20.22
CA ASN A 87 1.74 1.48 -20.31
C ASN A 87 1.39 0.01 -20.55
N GLN A 88 0.12 -0.30 -20.85
CA GLN A 88 -0.37 -1.66 -21.11
C GLN A 88 -0.10 -2.63 -19.95
N VAL A 89 -0.13 -2.13 -18.72
CA VAL A 89 -0.03 -2.94 -17.51
C VAL A 89 -1.44 -3.19 -16.97
N GLU A 90 -1.74 -4.45 -16.67
CA GLU A 90 -2.99 -4.83 -16.01
C GLU A 90 -2.82 -4.77 -14.49
N ARG A 91 -3.78 -4.17 -13.80
CA ARG A 91 -3.78 -4.06 -12.33
C ARG A 91 -3.82 -5.43 -11.67
N GLU A 92 -4.44 -6.40 -12.32
CA GLU A 92 -4.54 -7.78 -11.86
C GLU A 92 -3.19 -8.51 -11.85
N ASN A 93 -2.15 -7.95 -12.46
CA ASN A 93 -0.79 -8.51 -12.46
C ASN A 93 0.12 -7.91 -11.36
N ILE A 94 -0.40 -7.01 -10.51
CA ILE A 94 0.39 -6.32 -9.50
C ILE A 94 -0.21 -6.48 -8.11
N TRP A 95 0.64 -6.42 -7.10
CA TRP A 95 0.21 -6.32 -5.71
C TRP A 95 0.07 -4.86 -5.32
N VAL A 96 -1.03 -4.47 -4.68
CA VAL A 96 -1.27 -3.09 -4.26
C VAL A 96 -1.57 -3.07 -2.77
N THR A 97 -0.77 -2.33 -2.00
CA THR A 97 -0.90 -2.24 -0.54
C THR A 97 -0.54 -0.84 -0.02
N ASN A 98 -0.62 -0.67 1.30
CA ASN A 98 -0.22 0.55 1.98
C ASN A 98 0.66 0.25 3.20
N SER A 99 1.47 1.23 3.59
CA SER A 99 2.29 1.18 4.80
C SER A 99 1.43 1.06 6.06
N THR A 100 0.29 1.76 6.08
CA THR A 100 -0.71 1.67 7.15
C THR A 100 -2.06 1.19 6.58
N LEU A 101 -2.72 0.24 7.25
CA LEU A 101 -4.01 -0.29 6.78
C LEU A 101 -5.23 0.55 7.16
N CYS A 102 -5.12 1.42 8.17
CA CYS A 102 -6.23 2.15 8.77
C CYS A 102 -5.94 3.66 8.82
N ILE A 103 -6.91 4.49 8.44
CA ILE A 103 -6.90 5.93 8.71
C ILE A 103 -8.30 6.33 9.21
N PRO A 104 -8.44 6.89 10.43
CA PRO A 104 -9.74 7.31 10.96
C PRO A 104 -10.38 8.40 10.08
N MET A 105 -11.59 8.13 9.58
CA MET A 105 -12.30 9.08 8.73
C MET A 105 -12.67 10.37 9.45
N GLY A 106 -12.66 11.51 8.74
CA GLY A 106 -13.25 12.76 9.21
C GLY A 106 -12.44 13.52 10.27
N ARG A 107 -11.16 13.18 10.46
CA ARG A 107 -10.21 13.99 11.23
C ARG A 107 -8.90 14.17 10.48
N LYS A 108 -8.20 15.26 10.74
CA LYS A 108 -6.81 15.40 10.30
C LYS A 108 -5.92 14.47 11.14
N LYS A 109 -4.95 13.87 10.48
CA LYS A 109 -3.87 13.09 11.09
C LYS A 109 -2.66 14.00 11.28
N THR A 110 -1.90 13.79 12.33
CA THR A 110 -0.59 14.45 12.50
C THR A 110 0.52 13.59 11.93
N ASP A 111 1.67 14.20 11.62
CA ASP A 111 2.85 13.46 11.16
C ASP A 111 3.31 12.44 12.21
N THR A 112 3.22 12.78 13.50
CA THR A 112 3.53 11.86 14.60
C THR A 112 2.60 10.65 14.64
N GLU A 113 1.30 10.84 14.38
CA GLU A 113 0.36 9.73 14.32
C GLU A 113 0.63 8.82 13.13
N LEU A 114 1.00 9.39 11.97
CA LEU A 114 1.39 8.63 10.78
C LEU A 114 2.61 7.77 11.05
N VAL A 115 3.66 8.32 11.67
CA VAL A 115 4.87 7.56 12.03
C VAL A 115 4.51 6.42 12.99
N LYS A 116 3.77 6.70 14.06
CA LYS A 116 3.35 5.66 15.03
C LYS A 116 2.49 4.57 14.37
N ALA A 117 1.58 4.94 13.48
CA ALA A 117 0.75 3.97 12.79
C ALA A 117 1.53 3.12 11.78
N ARG A 118 2.50 3.72 11.07
CA ARG A 118 3.45 3.03 10.18
C ARG A 118 4.25 2.00 10.95
N GLU A 119 4.84 2.38 12.07
CA GLU A 119 5.62 1.49 12.95
C GLU A 119 4.75 0.35 13.52
N ALA A 120 3.53 0.65 13.97
CA ALA A 120 2.61 -0.38 14.46
C ALA A 120 2.15 -1.35 13.34
N CYS A 121 2.03 -0.88 12.10
CA CYS A 121 1.68 -1.71 10.94
C CYS A 121 2.87 -2.42 10.29
N ARG A 122 4.11 -2.09 10.69
CA ARG A 122 5.33 -2.60 10.05
C ARG A 122 5.45 -4.12 10.07
N PRO A 123 5.24 -4.85 11.18
CA PRO A 123 5.40 -6.31 11.19
C PRO A 123 4.48 -7.02 10.17
N ARG A 124 3.29 -6.46 9.95
CA ARG A 124 2.37 -6.95 8.91
C ARG A 124 2.87 -6.62 7.51
N LEU A 125 3.42 -5.43 7.28
CA LEU A 125 3.99 -5.08 5.97
C LEU A 125 5.17 -6.00 5.64
N GLU A 126 6.09 -6.21 6.58
CA GLU A 126 7.24 -7.12 6.43
C GLU A 126 6.76 -8.54 6.10
N ALA A 127 5.81 -9.08 6.87
CA ALA A 127 5.23 -10.40 6.59
C ALA A 127 4.52 -10.48 5.23
N GLU A 128 3.87 -9.40 4.80
CA GLU A 128 3.22 -9.32 3.48
C GLU A 128 4.24 -9.33 2.34
N LEU A 129 5.30 -8.54 2.45
CA LEU A 129 6.35 -8.45 1.44
C LEU A 129 7.25 -9.70 1.41
N ALA A 130 7.47 -10.37 2.54
CA ALA A 130 8.20 -11.63 2.62
C ALA A 130 7.53 -12.77 1.81
N ARG A 131 6.26 -12.63 1.44
CA ARG A 131 5.57 -13.56 0.51
C ARG A 131 6.07 -13.41 -0.93
N PHE A 132 6.72 -12.29 -1.26
CA PHE A 132 7.09 -11.89 -2.61
C PHE A 132 8.60 -11.55 -2.69
N PRO A 133 9.50 -12.48 -2.32
CA PRO A 133 10.93 -12.21 -2.33
C PRO A 133 11.42 -11.86 -3.74
N GLY A 134 12.20 -10.79 -3.84
CA GLY A 134 12.78 -10.32 -5.11
C GLY A 134 11.80 -9.62 -6.07
N ILE A 135 10.56 -9.38 -5.65
CA ILE A 135 9.58 -8.64 -6.47
C ILE A 135 9.79 -7.12 -6.29
N PRO A 136 9.96 -6.34 -7.39
CA PRO A 136 10.19 -4.90 -7.30
C PRO A 136 9.03 -4.14 -6.64
N ILE A 137 9.35 -3.09 -5.88
CA ILE A 137 8.36 -2.25 -5.17
C ILE A 137 8.41 -0.81 -5.71
N LEU A 138 7.27 -0.31 -6.16
CA LEU A 138 7.03 1.10 -6.45
C LEU A 138 6.43 1.78 -5.22
N ALA A 139 7.27 2.52 -4.47
CA ALA A 139 6.82 3.34 -3.35
C ALA A 139 6.30 4.70 -3.84
N LEU A 140 5.02 4.99 -3.56
CA LEU A 140 4.35 6.22 -4.00
C LEU A 140 4.31 7.25 -2.86
N GLY A 141 5.33 8.10 -2.81
CA GLY A 141 5.42 9.22 -1.87
C GLY A 141 6.29 8.94 -0.65
N GLY A 142 6.67 9.99 0.08
CA GLY A 142 7.66 9.91 1.15
C GLY A 142 7.30 8.95 2.28
N VAL A 143 6.03 8.86 2.68
CA VAL A 143 5.64 7.93 3.76
C VAL A 143 5.76 6.46 3.32
N ALA A 144 5.46 6.16 2.06
CA ALA A 144 5.66 4.82 1.51
C ALA A 144 7.15 4.49 1.41
N THR A 145 7.96 5.43 0.93
CA THR A 145 9.43 5.31 0.87
C THR A 145 10.03 5.06 2.25
N ASN A 146 9.64 5.87 3.25
CA ASN A 146 10.14 5.73 4.61
C ASN A 146 9.66 4.45 5.29
N ALA A 147 8.54 3.87 4.86
CA ALA A 147 8.11 2.54 5.34
C ALA A 147 9.09 1.44 4.97
N LEU A 148 9.80 1.59 3.85
CA LEU A 148 10.82 0.65 3.37
C LEU A 148 12.21 1.03 3.88
N LEU A 149 12.61 2.29 3.73
CA LEU A 149 13.99 2.73 3.94
C LEU A 149 14.22 3.39 5.32
N GLY A 150 13.17 3.71 6.07
CA GLY A 150 13.27 4.49 7.30
C GLY A 150 13.16 6.01 7.09
N ASP A 151 13.11 6.75 8.21
CA ASP A 151 12.72 8.17 8.22
C ASP A 151 13.84 9.15 7.83
N GLU A 152 15.06 8.66 7.58
CA GLU A 152 16.22 9.50 7.23
C GLU A 152 16.22 9.94 5.76
N PHE A 153 15.43 9.27 4.92
CA PHE A 153 15.40 9.52 3.49
C PHE A 153 14.38 10.61 3.12
N LYS A 154 14.80 11.58 2.31
CA LYS A 154 13.86 12.48 1.62
C LYS A 154 13.63 11.98 0.21
N ILE A 155 12.37 11.83 -0.18
CA ILE A 155 12.02 11.39 -1.54
C ILE A 155 12.67 12.25 -2.63
N SER A 156 12.87 13.55 -2.39
CA SER A 156 13.55 14.46 -3.33
C SER A 156 15.00 14.08 -3.64
N GLN A 157 15.64 13.27 -2.78
CA GLN A 157 17.03 12.83 -2.94
C GLN A 157 17.14 11.49 -3.67
N ILE A 158 16.10 10.68 -3.64
CA ILE A 158 16.12 9.29 -4.13
C ILE A 158 15.01 8.96 -5.14
N ALA A 159 14.19 9.95 -5.51
CA ALA A 159 13.21 9.76 -6.56
C ALA A 159 13.89 9.33 -7.87
N SER A 160 13.28 8.37 -8.55
CA SER A 160 13.76 7.83 -9.84
C SER A 160 15.10 7.07 -9.77
N SER A 161 15.52 6.62 -8.58
CA SER A 161 16.65 5.69 -8.42
C SER A 161 16.19 4.33 -7.89
N LEU A 162 16.98 3.29 -8.17
CA LEU A 162 16.80 1.96 -7.57
C LEU A 162 17.47 1.94 -6.22
N GLN A 163 16.81 1.33 -5.24
CA GLN A 163 17.29 1.13 -3.88
C GLN A 163 17.11 -0.34 -3.56
N ASP A 164 18.14 -0.95 -2.97
CA ASP A 164 17.99 -2.27 -2.36
C ASP A 164 17.24 -2.10 -1.04
N VAL A 165 16.32 -3.02 -0.75
CA VAL A 165 15.50 -2.98 0.47
C VAL A 165 15.56 -4.36 1.11
N ASP A 166 16.11 -4.42 2.31
CA ASP A 166 16.03 -5.61 3.16
C ASP A 166 14.68 -5.61 3.87
N VAL A 167 13.84 -6.58 3.51
CA VAL A 167 12.49 -6.73 4.07
C VAL A 167 12.44 -7.79 5.17
N ASP A 168 13.54 -8.48 5.36
CA ASP A 168 13.77 -9.45 6.40
C ASP A 168 13.97 -8.66 7.69
N GLY A 169 13.12 -8.85 8.70
CA GLY A 169 13.17 -8.13 9.98
C GLY A 169 14.44 -8.33 10.83
N SER A 170 15.59 -8.60 10.22
CA SER A 170 16.94 -8.72 10.79
C SER A 170 17.54 -7.37 11.24
N GLY A 171 16.86 -6.25 11.00
CA GLY A 171 17.08 -5.01 11.75
C GLY A 171 18.15 -4.07 11.21
N GLU A 172 18.78 -4.35 10.07
CA GLU A 172 19.65 -3.38 9.39
C GLU A 172 18.97 -2.90 8.11
N ARG A 173 18.53 -1.64 8.15
CA ARG A 173 18.07 -0.93 6.94
C ARG A 173 19.32 -0.56 6.13
N PRO A 174 19.29 -0.67 4.80
CA PRO A 174 20.38 -0.19 3.97
C PRO A 174 20.64 1.30 4.23
N ILE A 175 21.89 1.61 4.55
CA ILE A 175 22.48 2.95 4.65
C ILE A 175 22.57 3.61 3.27
#